data_AF-A0A929I4J6-F1
#
_entry.id   AF-A0A929I4J6-F1
#
_cell.length_a   1.000
_cell.length_b   1.000
_cell.length_c   1.000
_cell.angle_alpha   90.00
_cell.angle_beta   90.00
_cell.angle_gamma   90.00
#
_symmetry.space_group_name_H-M   'P 1'
#
loop_
_entity.id
_entity.type
_entity.pdbx_description
1 polymer ?
#
loop_
_entity_poly.entity_id
_entity_poly.type
_entity_poly.pdbx_seq_one_letter_code
_entity_poly.pdbx_strand_id
1 'polypeptide(L)'
;MPDSVMTLFPHVLNSLEALKIPLQGALATNQVQMQSVAAGLDLFKNTQDLAFNLTRRYFNLLTPGRLPNGDILLKLFQESAGSFLDLFKENFLNQLNRFHQKRTGELEFLNMFTDPGDHQDWTVAYDPSKILLDLPGLRVIDISTDASHRIQNYGVVFAPRAGHHSNIAERVALYLRDQGLTRMAVVEQKCAEDIPLHINGKRHREDFEGQVDQYRQVLEHLKQRTGHTPHLIAICQPGPLLLSTLILHPDLGKTFGSAGAPMHTEAESGFLTNFARTAGEGFIDQLIALFGRTIDHDRPGAGRLAYDGRLHVLGFYLLAWDQHLRNFKNLLADLKKGDNKAAERQKAFYQWYNTVHHFPAGFIQDTYKKVFIQNALINDGLEIGSQTVKITDYPVQTPIWALGGTADNIAPPLQAVGHLDFISGILPQNRLRLLCDAGHMGLFRSQRILEKYYRRIADFLLTHSDYADRKF
;
A
#
# COMPACT_ATOMS: atom_id res chain seq x y z
N MET A 1 12.51 -1.18 16.94
CA MET A 1 11.50 -1.82 16.05
C MET A 1 11.05 -0.77 15.06
N PRO A 2 10.68 -1.10 13.81
CA PRO A 2 9.80 -0.22 13.07
C PRO A 2 8.56 0.00 13.94
N ASP A 3 8.12 1.25 14.09
CA ASP A 3 6.98 1.57 14.94
C ASP A 3 5.71 0.96 14.31
N SER A 4 5.31 -0.24 14.72
CA SER A 4 4.00 -0.80 14.36
C SER A 4 2.91 -0.14 15.23
N VAL A 5 1.69 -0.03 14.73
CA VAL A 5 0.53 0.41 15.54
C VAL A 5 0.38 -0.41 16.83
N MET A 6 0.77 -1.70 16.80
CA MET A 6 0.70 -2.60 17.95
C MET A 6 1.61 -2.19 19.10
N THR A 7 2.66 -1.40 18.84
CA THR A 7 3.56 -0.87 19.87
C THR A 7 2.88 0.18 20.77
N LEU A 8 1.72 0.73 20.37
CA LEU A 8 0.86 1.52 21.27
C LEU A 8 0.23 0.68 22.39
N PHE A 9 0.17 -0.64 22.22
CA PHE A 9 -0.51 -1.56 23.13
C PHE A 9 0.43 -2.67 23.62
N PRO A 10 1.46 -2.34 24.43
CA PRO A 10 2.51 -3.29 24.82
C PRO A 10 1.98 -4.54 25.53
N HIS A 11 0.91 -4.41 26.33
CA HIS A 11 0.28 -5.57 26.97
C HIS A 11 -0.39 -6.52 25.98
N VAL A 12 -1.01 -5.99 24.92
CA VAL A 12 -1.61 -6.81 23.85
C VAL A 12 -0.50 -7.48 23.06
N LEU A 13 0.55 -6.73 22.69
CA LEU A 13 1.72 -7.24 21.98
C LEU A 13 2.37 -8.41 22.74
N ASN A 14 2.64 -8.24 24.04
CA ASN A 14 3.21 -9.29 24.88
C ASN A 14 2.30 -10.51 25.00
N SER A 15 0.98 -10.31 25.02
CA SER A 15 0.01 -11.40 25.04
C SER A 15 0.04 -12.21 23.73
N LEU A 16 0.14 -11.53 22.58
CA LEU A 16 0.26 -12.17 21.28
C LEU A 16 1.59 -12.93 21.14
N GLU A 17 2.68 -12.36 21.64
CA GLU A 17 3.99 -13.04 21.71
C GLU A 17 3.93 -14.32 22.54
N ALA A 18 3.28 -14.27 23.72
CA ALA A 18 3.11 -15.44 24.57
C ALA A 18 2.32 -16.57 23.89
N LEU A 19 1.39 -16.25 22.97
CA LEU A 19 0.64 -17.25 22.20
C LEU A 19 1.52 -18.01 21.19
N LYS A 20 2.69 -17.49 20.80
CA LYS A 20 3.61 -18.19 19.88
C LYS A 20 4.24 -19.42 20.53
N ILE A 21 4.53 -19.37 21.83
CA ILE A 21 5.23 -20.43 22.57
C ILE A 21 4.55 -21.80 22.42
N PRO A 22 3.25 -21.97 22.76
CA PRO A 22 2.59 -23.26 22.60
C PRO A 22 2.46 -23.70 21.12
N LEU A 23 2.37 -22.76 20.18
CA LEU A 23 2.31 -23.08 18.74
C LEU A 23 3.64 -23.63 18.22
N GLN A 24 4.75 -23.00 18.60
CA GLN A 24 6.10 -23.46 18.28
C GLN A 24 6.37 -24.85 18.88
N GLY A 25 5.97 -25.08 20.13
CA GLY A 25 6.06 -26.40 20.76
C GLY A 25 5.24 -27.48 20.03
N ALA A 26 4.02 -27.13 19.60
CA ALA A 26 3.18 -28.03 18.81
C ALA A 26 3.77 -28.34 17.43
N LEU A 27 4.36 -27.35 16.76
CA LEU A 27 5.05 -27.52 15.47
C LEU A 27 6.28 -28.42 15.60
N ALA A 28 7.13 -28.18 16.59
CA ALA A 28 8.31 -29.01 16.85
C ALA A 28 7.92 -30.48 17.12
N THR A 29 6.89 -30.68 17.96
CA THR A 29 6.37 -32.04 18.26
C THR A 29 5.82 -32.72 17.00
N ASN A 30 5.04 -31.99 16.20
CA ASN A 30 4.47 -32.50 14.96
C ASN A 30 5.57 -32.83 13.91
N GLN A 31 6.63 -32.03 13.83
CA GLN A 31 7.77 -32.30 12.96
C GLN A 31 8.49 -33.60 13.35
N VAL A 32 8.72 -33.82 14.65
CA VAL A 32 9.29 -35.08 15.16
C VAL A 32 8.37 -36.27 14.85
N GLN A 33 7.05 -36.11 15.01
CA GLN A 33 6.08 -37.15 14.63
C GLN A 33 6.14 -37.47 13.14
N MET A 34 6.14 -36.45 12.27
CA MET A 34 6.24 -36.64 10.82
C MET A 34 7.53 -37.36 10.42
N GLN A 35 8.67 -36.98 10.99
CA GLN A 35 9.96 -37.66 10.75
C GLN A 35 9.93 -39.12 11.22
N SER A 36 9.37 -39.38 12.40
CA SER A 36 9.24 -40.74 12.94
C SER A 36 8.36 -41.62 12.05
N VAL A 37 7.25 -41.06 11.55
CA VAL A 37 6.33 -41.77 10.65
C VAL A 37 6.99 -42.02 9.30
N ALA A 38 7.70 -41.04 8.74
CA ALA A 38 8.43 -41.20 7.48
C ALA A 38 9.48 -42.32 7.59
N ALA A 39 10.28 -42.31 8.65
CA ALA A 39 11.26 -43.36 8.92
C ALA A 39 10.60 -44.75 9.10
N GLY A 40 9.45 -44.80 9.78
CA GLY A 40 8.67 -46.04 9.94
C GLY A 40 8.12 -46.58 8.62
N LEU A 41 7.63 -45.70 7.74
CA LEU A 41 7.16 -46.08 6.41
C LEU A 41 8.29 -46.57 5.50
N ASP A 42 9.46 -45.93 5.56
CA ASP A 42 10.65 -46.37 4.83
C ASP A 42 11.12 -47.74 5.32
N LEU A 43 11.15 -47.96 6.64
CA LEU A 43 11.47 -49.26 7.23
C LEU A 43 10.47 -50.33 6.81
N PHE A 44 9.17 -50.03 6.84
CA PHE A 44 8.12 -50.94 6.40
C PHE A 44 8.29 -51.31 4.92
N LYS A 45 8.51 -50.31 4.06
CA LYS A 45 8.73 -50.51 2.62
C LYS A 45 9.96 -51.39 2.36
N ASN A 46 11.09 -51.07 3.00
CA ASN A 46 12.32 -51.85 2.86
C ASN A 46 12.13 -53.30 3.34
N THR A 47 11.37 -53.51 4.41
CA THR A 47 11.06 -54.85 4.94
C THR A 47 10.15 -55.62 4.00
N GLN A 48 9.13 -54.97 3.43
CA GLN A 48 8.24 -55.54 2.41
C GLN A 48 9.01 -55.91 1.14
N ASP A 49 9.88 -55.04 0.65
CA ASP A 49 10.73 -55.30 -0.53
C ASP A 49 11.68 -56.48 -0.27
N LEU A 50 12.28 -56.55 0.92
CA LEU A 50 13.10 -57.69 1.33
C LEU A 50 12.29 -58.98 1.38
N ALA A 51 11.13 -58.97 2.04
CA ALA A 51 10.24 -60.12 2.15
C ALA A 51 9.77 -60.60 0.77
N PHE A 52 9.38 -59.68 -0.12
CA PHE A 52 9.01 -59.97 -1.50
C PHE A 52 10.17 -60.62 -2.28
N ASN A 53 11.37 -60.05 -2.19
CA ASN A 53 12.56 -60.57 -2.88
C ASN A 53 12.97 -61.96 -2.37
N LEU A 54 12.92 -62.19 -1.06
CA LEU A 54 13.19 -63.50 -0.46
C LEU A 54 12.14 -64.52 -0.86
N THR A 55 10.87 -64.16 -0.80
CA THR A 55 9.73 -65.01 -1.18
C THR A 55 9.83 -65.40 -2.65
N ARG A 56 10.08 -64.44 -3.55
CA ARG A 56 10.32 -64.68 -4.98
C ARG A 56 11.50 -65.63 -5.22
N ARG A 57 12.62 -65.46 -4.50
CA ARG A 57 13.77 -66.37 -4.59
C ARG A 57 13.44 -67.78 -4.11
N TYR A 58 12.75 -67.92 -2.98
CA TYR A 58 12.34 -69.22 -2.44
C TYR A 58 11.33 -69.94 -3.35
N PHE A 59 10.34 -69.25 -3.89
CA PHE A 59 9.41 -69.81 -4.87
C PHE A 59 10.11 -70.32 -6.14
N ASN A 60 11.11 -69.58 -6.63
CA ASN A 60 11.92 -70.00 -7.77
C ASN A 60 12.80 -71.22 -7.48
N LEU A 61 13.19 -71.46 -6.22
CA LEU A 61 14.06 -72.57 -5.81
C LEU A 61 13.29 -73.85 -5.49
N LEU A 62 12.11 -73.75 -4.86
CA LEU A 62 11.35 -74.91 -4.36
C LEU A 62 10.39 -75.54 -5.39
N THR A 63 9.99 -74.79 -6.42
CA THR A 63 9.01 -75.28 -7.41
C THR A 63 9.38 -74.86 -8.84
N PRO A 64 10.27 -75.59 -9.53
CA PRO A 64 10.47 -75.40 -10.96
C PRO A 64 9.21 -75.85 -11.71
N GLY A 65 8.33 -74.90 -12.06
CA GLY A 65 7.33 -75.09 -13.12
C GLY A 65 5.90 -75.54 -12.73
N ARG A 66 5.48 -75.61 -11.47
CA ARG A 66 4.05 -75.88 -11.13
C ARG A 66 3.58 -75.20 -9.83
N LEU A 67 3.13 -73.96 -9.94
CA LEU A 67 2.12 -73.37 -9.06
C LEU A 67 1.26 -72.42 -9.92
N PRO A 68 0.05 -72.81 -10.33
CA PRO A 68 -0.77 -72.02 -11.28
C PRO A 68 -1.13 -70.60 -10.79
N ASN A 69 -0.91 -70.28 -9.51
CA ASN A 69 -1.38 -69.05 -8.87
C ASN A 69 -0.30 -68.31 -8.04
N GLY A 70 0.99 -68.68 -8.14
CA GLY A 70 2.06 -68.07 -7.33
C GLY A 70 2.31 -66.59 -7.65
N ASP A 71 2.30 -66.23 -8.93
CA ASP A 71 2.42 -64.84 -9.38
C ASP A 71 1.21 -63.99 -8.96
N ILE A 72 0.02 -64.60 -8.90
CA ILE A 72 -1.21 -63.95 -8.43
C ILE A 72 -1.09 -63.62 -6.94
N LEU A 73 -0.58 -64.56 -6.12
CA LEU A 73 -0.35 -64.33 -4.69
C LEU A 73 0.70 -63.25 -4.41
N LEU A 74 1.81 -63.25 -5.17
CA LEU A 74 2.84 -62.22 -5.09
C LEU A 74 2.31 -60.83 -5.48
N LYS A 75 1.47 -60.76 -6.51
CA LYS A 75 0.83 -59.52 -6.96
C LYS A 75 -0.19 -58.99 -5.94
N LEU A 76 -1.05 -59.87 -5.41
CA LEU A 76 -2.00 -59.53 -4.34
C LEU A 76 -1.30 -59.01 -3.07
N PHE A 77 -0.14 -59.59 -2.73
CA PHE A 77 0.66 -59.14 -1.60
C PHE A 77 1.23 -57.72 -1.81
N GLN A 78 1.77 -57.43 -3.01
CA GLN A 78 2.22 -56.08 -3.36
C GLN A 78 1.07 -55.06 -3.42
N GLU A 79 -0.06 -55.41 -4.03
CA GLU A 79 -1.25 -54.54 -4.13
C GLU A 79 -1.84 -54.24 -2.74
N SER A 80 -1.85 -55.22 -1.83
CA SER A 80 -2.32 -55.05 -0.44
C SER A 80 -1.41 -54.12 0.36
N ALA A 81 -0.08 -54.28 0.24
CA ALA A 81 0.89 -53.40 0.89
C ALA A 81 0.83 -51.96 0.35
N GLY A 82 0.68 -51.80 -0.98
CA GLY A 82 0.47 -50.50 -1.63
C GLY A 82 -0.82 -49.82 -1.15
N SER A 83 -1.94 -50.55 -1.15
CA SER A 83 -3.23 -50.05 -0.67
C SER A 83 -3.20 -49.63 0.80
N PHE A 84 -2.50 -50.38 1.65
CA PHE A 84 -2.30 -50.01 3.05
C PHE A 84 -1.48 -48.71 3.19
N LEU A 85 -0.39 -48.58 2.43
CA LEU A 85 0.43 -47.36 2.43
C LEU A 85 -0.36 -46.14 1.97
N ASP A 86 -1.21 -46.31 0.95
CA ASP A 86 -2.06 -45.23 0.44
C ASP A 86 -3.14 -44.83 1.46
N LEU A 87 -3.84 -45.79 2.08
CA LEU A 87 -4.79 -45.51 3.17
C LEU A 87 -4.13 -44.86 4.39
N PHE A 88 -2.91 -45.27 4.73
CA PHE A 88 -2.14 -44.69 5.84
C PHE A 88 -1.69 -43.26 5.52
N LYS A 89 -1.21 -43.01 4.29
CA LYS A 89 -0.89 -41.66 3.80
C LYS A 89 -2.13 -40.77 3.82
N GLU A 90 -3.24 -41.27 3.29
CA GLU A 90 -4.48 -40.52 3.15
C GLU A 90 -5.11 -40.14 4.50
N ASN A 91 -5.03 -41.02 5.49
CA ASN A 91 -5.68 -40.80 6.78
C ASN A 91 -4.75 -40.22 7.84
N PHE A 92 -3.50 -40.68 7.94
CA PHE A 92 -2.62 -40.30 9.05
C PHE A 92 -1.64 -39.19 8.67
N LEU A 93 -0.87 -39.36 7.59
CA LEU A 93 0.08 -38.33 7.15
C LEU A 93 -0.63 -37.03 6.73
N ASN A 94 -1.75 -37.15 6.01
CA ASN A 94 -2.56 -35.97 5.68
C ASN A 94 -3.11 -35.26 6.93
N GLN A 95 -3.46 -35.98 8.00
CA GLN A 95 -3.87 -35.35 9.25
C GLN A 95 -2.72 -34.59 9.91
N LEU A 96 -1.52 -35.19 9.95
CA LEU A 96 -0.33 -34.53 10.47
C LEU A 96 0.04 -33.30 9.63
N ASN A 97 -0.01 -33.38 8.30
CA ASN A 97 0.24 -32.27 7.39
C ASN A 97 -0.80 -31.16 7.55
N ARG A 98 -2.10 -31.49 7.67
CA ARG A 98 -3.16 -30.50 7.94
C ARG A 98 -2.96 -29.81 9.28
N PHE A 99 -2.56 -30.56 10.32
CA PHE A 99 -2.22 -29.97 11.60
C PHE A 99 -1.01 -29.04 11.49
N HIS A 100 0.04 -29.47 10.81
CA HIS A 100 1.24 -28.68 10.53
C HIS A 100 0.90 -27.35 9.84
N GLN A 101 0.15 -27.42 8.74
CA GLN A 101 -0.29 -26.26 7.97
C GLN A 101 -1.12 -25.31 8.83
N LYS A 102 -2.06 -25.84 9.62
CA LYS A 102 -2.92 -25.04 10.49
C LYS A 102 -2.10 -24.29 11.55
N ARG A 103 -1.13 -24.95 12.20
CA ARG A 103 -0.28 -24.33 13.23
C ARG A 103 0.71 -23.34 12.63
N THR A 104 1.26 -23.65 11.47
CA THR A 104 2.12 -22.73 10.71
C THR A 104 1.36 -21.46 10.36
N GLY A 105 0.15 -21.57 9.81
CA GLY A 105 -0.68 -20.42 9.49
C GLY A 105 -1.13 -19.60 10.71
N GLU A 106 -1.33 -20.22 11.88
CA GLU A 106 -1.58 -19.50 13.14
C GLU A 106 -0.36 -18.70 13.59
N LEU A 107 0.83 -19.31 13.53
CA LEU A 107 2.09 -18.65 13.90
C LEU A 107 2.39 -17.47 12.95
N GLU A 108 2.24 -17.69 11.65
CA GLU A 108 2.44 -16.67 10.62
C GLU A 108 1.49 -15.48 10.80
N PHE A 109 0.22 -15.75 11.13
CA PHE A 109 -0.74 -14.69 11.43
C PHE A 109 -0.33 -13.87 12.66
N LEU A 110 0.17 -14.51 13.73
CA LEU A 110 0.65 -13.79 14.91
C LEU A 110 1.89 -12.95 14.59
N ASN A 111 2.84 -13.50 13.84
CA ASN A 111 4.08 -12.83 13.44
C ASN A 111 3.81 -11.49 12.74
N MET A 112 2.74 -11.39 11.94
CA MET A 112 2.35 -10.11 11.29
C MET A 112 2.13 -8.94 12.26
N PHE A 113 1.77 -9.21 13.51
CA PHE A 113 1.49 -8.17 14.51
C PHE A 113 2.63 -7.96 15.50
N THR A 114 3.53 -8.93 15.59
CA THR A 114 4.44 -9.10 16.73
C THR A 114 5.89 -9.00 16.31
N ASP A 115 6.24 -9.60 15.18
CA ASP A 115 7.57 -9.46 14.62
C ASP A 115 7.72 -8.02 14.07
N PRO A 116 8.92 -7.42 14.15
CA PRO A 116 9.20 -6.24 13.37
C PRO A 116 8.89 -6.59 11.92
N GLY A 117 7.94 -5.88 11.31
CA GLY A 117 7.62 -6.09 9.90
C GLY A 117 8.92 -6.02 9.10
N ASP A 118 9.07 -6.91 8.12
CA ASP A 118 10.17 -6.80 7.17
C ASP A 118 10.28 -5.33 6.75
N HIS A 119 11.49 -4.77 6.73
CA HIS A 119 11.70 -3.55 5.96
C HIS A 119 11.15 -3.85 4.58
N GLN A 120 10.03 -3.21 4.22
CA GLN A 120 9.32 -3.56 3.00
C GLN A 120 10.35 -3.53 1.86
N ASP A 121 10.64 -4.70 1.32
CA ASP A 121 11.70 -4.85 0.33
C ASP A 121 11.22 -4.17 -0.96
N TRP A 122 11.84 -3.03 -1.26
CA TRP A 122 11.52 -2.13 -2.35
C TRP A 122 11.94 -2.68 -3.72
N THR A 123 11.96 -4.01 -3.89
CA THR A 123 12.51 -4.72 -5.05
C THR A 123 11.59 -4.75 -6.27
N VAL A 124 10.65 -3.81 -6.35
CA VAL A 124 10.36 -3.15 -7.64
C VAL A 124 11.13 -1.82 -7.66
N ALA A 125 12.45 -1.95 -7.54
CA ALA A 125 13.54 -0.98 -7.67
C ALA A 125 13.24 0.50 -7.42
N TYR A 126 13.35 0.96 -6.16
CA TYR A 126 13.92 2.29 -5.90
C TYR A 126 15.42 2.22 -6.20
N ASP A 127 15.76 2.19 -7.48
CA ASP A 127 17.13 2.44 -7.92
C ASP A 127 17.45 3.90 -7.60
N PRO A 128 18.41 4.21 -6.69
CA PRO A 128 18.78 5.59 -6.39
C PRO A 128 19.19 6.37 -7.64
N SER A 129 19.62 5.68 -8.71
CA SER A 129 19.91 6.30 -10.01
C SER A 129 18.70 6.93 -10.70
N LYS A 130 17.47 6.54 -10.30
CA LYS A 130 16.20 7.04 -10.83
C LYS A 130 15.65 8.21 -10.03
N ILE A 131 16.29 8.64 -8.94
CA ILE A 131 15.88 9.84 -8.20
C ILE A 131 16.24 11.08 -9.05
N LEU A 132 15.22 11.82 -9.50
CA LEU A 132 15.38 13.04 -10.28
C LEU A 132 15.71 14.26 -9.41
N LEU A 133 15.06 14.32 -8.24
CA LEU A 133 15.18 15.42 -7.29
C LEU A 133 14.97 14.88 -5.88
N ASP A 134 15.87 15.23 -4.97
CA ASP A 134 15.79 14.86 -3.56
C ASP A 134 15.69 16.13 -2.70
N LEU A 135 14.47 16.45 -2.25
CA LEU A 135 14.19 17.59 -1.39
C LEU A 135 14.12 17.14 0.09
N PRO A 136 14.15 18.07 1.05
CA PRO A 136 14.14 17.72 2.46
C PRO A 136 12.96 16.87 2.89
N GLY A 137 11.73 17.20 2.43
CA GLY A 137 10.48 16.56 2.80
C GLY A 137 9.97 15.51 1.82
N LEU A 138 10.51 15.48 0.60
CA LEU A 138 10.03 14.61 -0.47
C LEU A 138 11.12 14.29 -1.50
N ARG A 139 10.91 13.26 -2.32
CA ARG A 139 11.77 12.95 -3.46
C ARG A 139 10.94 12.58 -4.69
N VAL A 140 11.51 12.85 -5.85
CA VAL A 140 10.92 12.60 -7.17
C VAL A 140 11.63 11.41 -7.78
N ILE A 141 10.90 10.33 -8.03
CA ILE A 141 11.42 9.10 -8.64
C ILE A 141 10.91 8.98 -10.06
N ASP A 142 11.83 8.81 -11.02
CA ASP A 142 11.51 8.52 -12.40
C ASP A 142 11.10 7.05 -12.57
N ILE A 143 9.89 6.83 -13.09
CA ILE A 143 9.38 5.49 -13.41
C ILE A 143 9.09 5.34 -14.91
N SER A 144 9.60 6.25 -15.74
CA SER A 144 9.40 6.28 -17.18
C SER A 144 9.82 4.96 -17.84
N THR A 145 9.20 4.64 -18.99
CA THR A 145 9.60 3.44 -19.75
C THR A 145 10.95 3.66 -20.42
N ASP A 146 11.76 2.61 -20.60
CA ASP A 146 13.08 2.68 -21.27
C ASP A 146 12.99 2.82 -22.81
N ALA A 147 12.06 3.63 -23.31
CA ALA A 147 11.76 3.81 -24.73
C ALA A 147 11.78 5.29 -25.12
N SER A 148 11.86 5.57 -26.43
CA SER A 148 11.72 6.93 -26.93
C SER A 148 10.33 7.49 -26.61
N HIS A 149 10.29 8.67 -25.99
CA HIS A 149 9.06 9.29 -25.54
C HIS A 149 8.49 10.21 -26.61
N ARG A 150 7.33 9.83 -27.16
CA ARG A 150 6.57 10.71 -28.05
C ARG A 150 5.97 11.89 -27.30
N ILE A 151 5.50 11.67 -26.08
CA ILE A 151 4.98 12.71 -25.19
C ILE A 151 6.14 13.44 -24.52
N GLN A 152 6.08 14.76 -24.49
CA GLN A 152 7.12 15.61 -23.91
C GLN A 152 6.86 15.98 -22.45
N ASN A 153 5.60 15.98 -22.01
CA ASN A 153 5.24 16.25 -20.63
C ASN A 153 5.54 15.02 -19.75
N TYR A 154 6.06 15.25 -18.54
CA TYR A 154 5.98 14.23 -17.49
C TYR A 154 4.54 14.13 -16.98
N GLY A 155 4.04 12.93 -16.74
CA GLY A 155 2.97 12.76 -15.74
C GLY A 155 3.59 12.55 -14.37
N VAL A 156 3.09 13.25 -13.36
CA VAL A 156 3.65 13.19 -12.00
C VAL A 156 2.56 12.91 -10.97
N VAL A 157 2.73 11.80 -10.25
CA VAL A 157 1.82 11.38 -9.19
C VAL A 157 2.35 11.83 -7.84
N PHE A 158 1.62 12.73 -7.19
CA PHE A 158 1.86 13.14 -5.81
C PHE A 158 1.13 12.20 -4.86
N ALA A 159 1.90 11.42 -4.11
CA ALA A 159 1.40 10.45 -3.16
C ALA A 159 1.13 11.09 -1.79
N PRO A 160 0.14 10.57 -1.04
CA PRO A 160 -0.22 11.15 0.25
C PRO A 160 0.82 10.83 1.32
N ARG A 161 0.98 11.74 2.27
CA ARG A 161 1.54 11.42 3.58
C ARG A 161 0.39 10.88 4.43
N ALA A 162 0.10 9.58 4.33
CA ALA A 162 -1.05 8.95 4.99
C ALA A 162 -0.63 8.04 6.15
N GLY A 163 0.44 8.38 6.87
CA GLY A 163 0.96 7.54 7.97
C GLY A 163 1.62 6.26 7.50
N HIS A 164 1.81 6.10 6.19
CA HIS A 164 2.51 5.00 5.55
C HIS A 164 3.37 5.54 4.40
N HIS A 165 4.16 4.66 3.80
CA HIS A 165 4.85 4.98 2.56
C HIS A 165 3.89 5.24 1.39
N SER A 166 4.38 6.01 0.42
CA SER A 166 3.67 6.54 -0.75
C SER A 166 3.21 5.50 -1.79
N ASN A 167 3.46 4.20 -1.56
CA ASN A 167 3.16 3.12 -2.52
C ASN A 167 1.67 2.98 -2.88
N ILE A 168 0.76 3.57 -2.08
CA ILE A 168 -0.67 3.58 -2.37
C ILE A 168 -0.97 4.20 -3.75
N ALA A 169 -0.13 5.15 -4.17
CA ALA A 169 -0.27 5.87 -5.43
C ALA A 169 0.56 5.27 -6.57
N GLU A 170 1.48 4.35 -6.27
CA GLU A 170 2.40 3.76 -7.25
C GLU A 170 1.66 2.97 -8.34
N ARG A 171 0.67 2.16 -7.94
CA ARG A 171 -0.14 1.38 -8.91
C ARG A 171 -0.87 2.26 -9.91
N VAL A 172 -1.32 3.44 -9.49
CA VAL A 172 -1.91 4.44 -10.39
C VAL A 172 -0.86 4.96 -11.36
N ALA A 173 0.33 5.30 -10.88
CA ALA A 173 1.42 5.82 -11.69
C ALA A 173 1.88 4.80 -12.75
N LEU A 174 2.11 3.55 -12.34
CA LEU A 174 2.50 2.46 -13.24
C LEU A 174 1.41 2.18 -14.28
N TYR A 175 0.13 2.14 -13.85
CA TYR A 175 -0.97 1.94 -14.78
C TYR A 175 -1.05 3.05 -15.83
N LEU A 176 -1.01 4.32 -15.41
CA LEU A 176 -1.04 5.47 -16.31
C LEU A 176 0.13 5.46 -17.30
N ARG A 177 1.33 5.09 -16.81
CA ARG A 177 2.51 4.90 -17.66
C ARG A 177 2.26 3.87 -18.76
N ASP A 178 1.76 2.71 -18.36
CA ASP A 178 1.50 1.59 -19.26
C ASP A 178 0.34 1.87 -20.23
N GLN A 179 -0.52 2.86 -19.93
CA GLN A 179 -1.56 3.38 -20.85
C GLN A 179 -1.04 4.45 -21.83
N GLY A 180 0.27 4.72 -21.87
CA GLY A 180 0.88 5.55 -22.89
C GLY A 180 1.51 6.84 -22.39
N LEU A 181 1.33 7.20 -21.11
CA LEU A 181 2.10 8.29 -20.47
C LEU A 181 3.54 7.81 -20.23
N THR A 182 4.33 7.65 -21.28
CA THR A 182 5.65 6.98 -21.19
C THR A 182 6.67 7.71 -20.32
N ARG A 183 6.51 9.02 -20.10
CA ARG A 183 7.28 9.82 -19.13
C ARG A 183 6.49 9.97 -17.84
N MET A 184 6.87 9.27 -16.78
CA MET A 184 6.14 9.27 -15.51
C MET A 184 7.08 9.38 -14.32
N ALA A 185 6.65 10.10 -13.30
CA ALA A 185 7.34 10.24 -12.04
C ALA A 185 6.38 10.08 -10.85
N VAL A 186 6.92 9.67 -9.71
CA VAL A 186 6.21 9.62 -8.42
C VAL A 186 6.91 10.54 -7.44
N VAL A 187 6.12 11.34 -6.72
CA VAL A 187 6.59 12.14 -5.60
C VAL A 187 6.29 11.40 -4.32
N GLU A 188 7.35 10.91 -3.67
CA GLU A 188 7.30 10.24 -2.39
C GLU A 188 7.54 11.22 -1.24
N GLN A 189 6.74 11.09 -0.18
CA GLN A 189 6.85 11.87 1.04
C GLN A 189 7.78 11.17 2.04
N LYS A 190 8.73 11.90 2.62
CA LYS A 190 9.65 11.37 3.63
C LYS A 190 9.00 11.32 5.02
N CYS A 191 9.43 10.36 5.84
CA CYS A 191 9.09 10.32 7.26
C CYS A 191 9.66 11.54 7.97
N ALA A 192 8.99 12.06 9.01
CA ALA A 192 9.52 13.17 9.81
C ALA A 192 10.93 12.93 10.36
N GLU A 193 11.28 11.66 10.59
CA GLU A 193 12.61 11.22 11.04
C GLU A 193 13.71 11.51 10.01
N ASP A 194 13.37 11.55 8.72
CA ASP A 194 14.32 11.71 7.63
C ASP A 194 14.37 13.15 7.10
N ILE A 195 13.61 14.08 7.70
CA ILE A 195 13.50 15.47 7.26
C ILE A 195 14.38 16.37 8.13
N PRO A 196 15.54 16.84 7.62
CA PRO A 196 16.47 17.66 8.39
C PRO A 196 15.79 18.83 9.10
N LEU A 197 16.16 19.08 10.35
CA LEU A 197 15.67 20.26 11.07
C LEU A 197 16.27 21.55 10.50
N HIS A 198 17.52 21.51 10.03
CA HIS A 198 18.21 22.64 9.42
C HIS A 198 18.80 22.26 8.06
N ILE A 199 18.74 23.19 7.11
CA ILE A 199 19.34 23.08 5.78
C ILE A 199 20.14 24.36 5.55
N ASN A 200 21.42 24.22 5.20
CA ASN A 200 22.31 25.36 4.96
C ASN A 200 22.27 26.41 6.11
N GLY A 201 22.21 25.93 7.36
CA GLY A 201 22.15 26.77 8.56
C GLY A 201 20.79 27.42 8.86
N LYS A 202 19.77 27.20 8.04
CA LYS A 202 18.40 27.72 8.26
C LYS A 202 17.47 26.61 8.71
N ARG A 203 16.54 26.91 9.63
CA ARG A 203 15.53 25.94 10.06
C ARG A 203 14.60 25.60 8.91
N HIS A 204 14.46 24.31 8.60
CA HIS A 204 13.58 23.82 7.55
C HIS A 204 12.12 23.82 8.02
N ARG A 205 11.28 24.53 7.26
CA ARG A 205 9.84 24.63 7.47
C ARG A 205 9.16 23.47 6.74
N GLU A 206 8.47 22.63 7.52
CA GLU A 206 7.73 21.48 7.00
C GLU A 206 6.30 21.56 7.54
N ASP A 207 5.63 22.65 7.16
CA ASP A 207 4.21 22.93 7.35
C ASP A 207 3.52 22.98 5.97
N PHE A 208 2.29 23.51 5.89
CA PHE A 208 1.57 23.55 4.60
C PHE A 208 2.28 24.42 3.56
N GLU A 209 2.83 25.57 3.97
CA GLU A 209 3.57 26.49 3.10
C GLU A 209 4.89 25.86 2.62
N GLY A 210 5.66 25.26 3.54
CA GLY A 210 6.90 24.56 3.19
C GLY A 210 6.69 23.39 2.21
N GLN A 211 5.52 22.74 2.25
CA GLN A 211 5.15 21.71 1.26
C GLN A 211 4.76 22.30 -0.09
N VAL A 212 4.02 23.41 -0.13
CA VAL A 212 3.71 24.11 -1.39
C VAL A 212 4.99 24.57 -2.08
N ASP A 213 5.96 25.10 -1.34
CA ASP A 213 7.27 25.48 -1.92
C ASP A 213 8.03 24.28 -2.49
N GLN A 214 8.05 23.15 -1.78
CA GLN A 214 8.67 21.93 -2.31
C GLN A 214 7.94 21.39 -3.54
N TYR A 215 6.61 21.47 -3.60
CA TYR A 215 5.83 21.07 -4.78
C TYR A 215 6.19 21.97 -5.98
N ARG A 216 6.26 23.29 -5.78
CA ARG A 216 6.74 24.24 -6.80
C ARG A 216 8.11 23.82 -7.35
N GLN A 217 9.08 23.51 -6.48
CA GLN A 217 10.42 23.06 -6.89
C GLN A 217 10.37 21.77 -7.73
N VAL A 218 9.50 20.81 -7.39
CA VAL A 218 9.28 19.61 -8.21
C VAL A 218 8.79 19.97 -9.62
N LEU A 219 7.78 20.84 -9.71
CA LEU A 219 7.20 21.20 -11.00
C LEU A 219 8.18 21.97 -11.88
N GLU A 220 8.95 22.90 -11.29
CA GLU A 220 10.04 23.61 -11.97
C GLU A 220 11.10 22.64 -12.48
N HIS A 221 11.54 21.70 -11.65
CA HIS A 221 12.53 20.71 -12.05
C HIS A 221 12.07 19.86 -13.24
N LEU A 222 10.83 19.36 -13.21
CA LEU A 222 10.28 18.55 -14.30
C LEU A 222 10.12 19.38 -15.58
N LYS A 223 9.65 20.63 -15.47
CA LYS A 223 9.55 21.56 -16.61
C LYS A 223 10.92 21.85 -17.21
N GLN A 224 11.95 22.09 -16.40
CA GLN A 224 13.31 22.32 -16.87
C GLN A 224 13.90 21.12 -17.60
N ARG A 225 13.56 19.89 -17.18
CA ARG A 225 14.06 18.67 -17.81
C ARG A 225 13.55 18.43 -19.23
N THR A 226 12.31 18.80 -19.53
CA THR A 226 11.70 18.52 -20.85
C THR A 226 11.37 19.77 -21.64
N GLY A 227 11.46 20.95 -21.04
CA GLY A 227 10.94 22.20 -21.59
C GLY A 227 9.41 22.32 -21.52
N HIS A 228 8.71 21.31 -20.99
CA HIS A 228 7.25 21.22 -21.00
C HIS A 228 6.70 21.01 -19.59
N THR A 229 5.56 21.64 -19.28
CA THR A 229 4.93 21.51 -17.97
C THR A 229 4.42 20.09 -17.74
N PRO A 230 4.49 19.55 -16.50
CA PRO A 230 3.99 18.22 -16.21
C PRO A 230 2.46 18.15 -16.04
N HIS A 231 1.89 16.97 -16.27
CA HIS A 231 0.53 16.62 -15.87
C HIS A 231 0.48 16.30 -14.37
N LEU A 232 -0.28 17.09 -13.61
CA LEU A 232 -0.33 17.02 -12.15
C LEU A 232 -1.42 16.03 -11.69
N ILE A 233 -1.03 14.99 -10.94
CA ILE A 233 -1.94 13.94 -10.45
C ILE A 233 -1.80 13.84 -8.93
N ALA A 234 -2.82 14.26 -8.20
CA ALA A 234 -2.85 14.18 -6.73
C ALA A 234 -3.70 13.00 -6.23
N ILE A 235 -3.16 12.19 -5.33
CA ILE A 235 -3.86 11.03 -4.75
C ILE A 235 -4.13 11.29 -3.27
N CYS A 236 -5.40 11.46 -2.90
CA CYS A 236 -5.84 11.77 -1.54
C CYS A 236 -5.30 13.13 -1.03
N GLN A 237 -4.51 13.11 0.05
CA GLN A 237 -4.07 14.29 0.81
C GLN A 237 -3.38 15.40 0.00
N PRO A 238 -2.58 15.13 -1.06
CA PRO A 238 -1.90 16.16 -1.85
C PRO A 238 -2.81 17.04 -2.69
N GLY A 239 -4.11 16.71 -2.84
CA GLY A 239 -5.04 17.43 -3.71
C GLY A 239 -5.05 18.94 -3.44
N PRO A 240 -5.42 19.39 -2.23
CA PRO A 240 -5.42 20.81 -1.88
C PRO A 240 -4.03 21.46 -2.04
N LEU A 241 -2.95 20.81 -1.58
CA LEU A 241 -1.57 21.35 -1.70
C LEU A 241 -1.17 21.60 -3.16
N LEU A 242 -1.37 20.60 -4.02
CA LEU A 242 -0.97 20.68 -5.42
C LEU A 242 -1.84 21.65 -6.20
N LEU A 243 -3.13 21.74 -5.87
CA LEU A 243 -4.02 22.74 -6.46
C LEU A 243 -3.60 24.16 -6.07
N SER A 244 -3.31 24.39 -4.78
CA SER A 244 -2.82 25.70 -4.32
C SER A 244 -1.47 26.06 -4.94
N THR A 245 -0.57 25.08 -5.09
CA THR A 245 0.70 25.28 -5.80
C THR A 245 0.47 25.72 -7.24
N LEU A 246 -0.46 25.07 -7.96
CA LEU A 246 -0.80 25.42 -9.33
C LEU A 246 -1.44 26.81 -9.43
N ILE A 247 -2.30 27.20 -8.49
CA ILE A 247 -2.91 28.54 -8.49
C ILE A 247 -1.84 29.63 -8.32
N LEU A 248 -0.87 29.41 -7.43
CA LEU A 248 0.24 30.34 -7.21
C LEU A 248 1.24 30.37 -8.38
N HIS A 249 1.39 29.25 -9.09
CA HIS A 249 2.34 29.07 -10.19
C HIS A 249 1.65 28.46 -11.42
N PRO A 250 0.76 29.21 -12.09
CA PRO A 250 -0.11 28.68 -13.15
C PRO A 250 0.66 28.23 -14.39
N ASP A 251 1.90 28.68 -14.58
CA ASP A 251 2.77 28.29 -15.69
C ASP A 251 3.52 26.96 -15.46
N LEU A 252 3.27 26.27 -14.34
CA LEU A 252 3.97 25.04 -13.94
C LEU A 252 3.15 23.75 -14.10
N GLY A 253 1.89 23.81 -14.54
CA GLY A 253 1.04 22.62 -14.73
C GLY A 253 0.45 22.54 -16.13
N LYS A 254 0.50 21.36 -16.76
CA LYS A 254 -0.17 21.10 -18.03
C LYS A 254 -1.64 20.78 -17.86
N THR A 255 -1.94 19.96 -16.86
CA THR A 255 -3.29 19.59 -16.41
C THR A 255 -3.25 19.42 -14.90
N PHE A 256 -4.39 19.53 -14.24
CA PHE A 256 -4.53 19.14 -12.84
C PHE A 256 -5.58 18.05 -12.69
N GLY A 257 -5.35 17.11 -11.78
CA GLY A 257 -6.46 16.37 -11.24
C GLY A 257 -6.16 15.62 -9.97
N SER A 258 -7.25 15.20 -9.34
CA SER A 258 -7.23 14.62 -8.00
C SER A 258 -8.17 13.43 -7.90
N ALA A 259 -7.74 12.39 -7.19
CA ALA A 259 -8.57 11.22 -6.90
C ALA A 259 -8.68 11.00 -5.38
N GLY A 260 -9.93 10.88 -4.89
CA GLY A 260 -10.24 10.66 -3.46
C GLY A 260 -9.64 11.73 -2.53
N ALA A 261 -9.49 12.96 -3.01
CA ALA A 261 -8.87 14.05 -2.26
C ALA A 261 -9.91 14.90 -1.51
N PRO A 262 -9.60 15.46 -0.33
CA PRO A 262 -10.53 16.32 0.42
C PRO A 262 -10.56 17.73 -0.18
N MET A 263 -11.17 17.88 -1.35
CA MET A 263 -11.12 19.13 -2.14
C MET A 263 -12.21 20.14 -1.74
N HIS A 264 -13.35 19.65 -1.29
CA HIS A 264 -14.46 20.46 -0.80
C HIS A 264 -15.10 19.77 0.41
N THR A 265 -14.53 19.97 1.59
CA THR A 265 -14.86 19.21 2.81
C THR A 265 -16.26 19.48 3.38
N GLU A 266 -17.00 20.41 2.79
CA GLU A 266 -18.38 20.79 3.16
C GLU A 266 -19.43 20.29 2.16
N ALA A 267 -19.02 19.74 1.01
CA ALA A 267 -19.93 19.32 -0.05
C ALA A 267 -20.89 18.21 0.37
N GLU A 268 -20.47 17.38 1.32
CA GLU A 268 -21.19 16.22 1.81
C GLU A 268 -20.70 15.87 3.21
N SER A 269 -21.58 15.25 4.01
CA SER A 269 -21.21 14.78 5.34
C SER A 269 -20.23 13.61 5.26
N GLY A 270 -19.12 13.70 5.97
CA GLY A 270 -18.12 12.65 6.06
C GLY A 270 -17.66 12.48 7.50
N PHE A 271 -17.36 11.24 7.92
CA PHE A 271 -16.98 10.94 9.31
C PHE A 271 -15.80 11.80 9.77
N LEU A 272 -14.73 11.86 8.96
CA LEU A 272 -13.49 12.56 9.32
C LEU A 272 -13.71 14.06 9.48
N THR A 273 -14.43 14.68 8.54
CA THR A 273 -14.83 16.09 8.57
C THR A 273 -15.74 16.42 9.74
N ASN A 274 -16.76 15.59 10.02
CA ASN A 274 -17.66 15.79 11.15
C ASN A 274 -16.87 15.72 12.46
N PHE A 275 -16.04 14.69 12.62
CA PHE A 275 -15.18 14.53 13.79
C PHE A 275 -14.26 15.74 13.98
N ALA A 276 -13.56 16.18 12.93
CA ALA A 276 -12.65 17.32 13.01
C ALA A 276 -13.36 18.61 13.43
N ARG A 277 -14.54 18.89 12.87
CA ARG A 277 -15.33 20.07 13.24
C ARG A 277 -15.89 19.99 14.65
N THR A 278 -16.34 18.81 15.10
CA THR A 278 -16.82 18.61 16.47
C THR A 278 -15.68 18.72 17.49
N ALA A 279 -14.49 18.18 17.18
CA ALA A 279 -13.34 18.25 18.06
C ALA A 279 -12.70 19.66 18.10
N GLY A 280 -12.86 20.44 17.02
CA GLY A 280 -12.35 21.80 16.91
C GLY A 280 -10.86 21.88 16.64
N GLU A 281 -10.34 23.10 16.43
CA GLU A 281 -8.95 23.32 16.02
C GLU A 281 -7.93 22.93 17.09
N GLY A 282 -8.24 23.17 18.36
CA GLY A 282 -7.32 22.88 19.47
C GLY A 282 -7.07 21.39 19.69
N PHE A 283 -7.90 20.51 19.12
CA PHE A 283 -7.78 19.07 19.28
C PHE A 283 -6.43 18.53 18.75
N ILE A 284 -6.02 18.96 17.55
CA ILE A 284 -4.76 18.48 16.97
C ILE A 284 -3.55 18.96 17.78
N ASP A 285 -3.63 20.17 18.35
CA ASP A 285 -2.57 20.73 19.20
C ASP A 285 -2.42 19.94 20.49
N GLN A 286 -3.55 19.58 21.12
CA GLN A 286 -3.58 18.73 22.30
C GLN A 286 -3.06 17.32 22.00
N LEU A 287 -3.45 16.72 20.87
CA LEU A 287 -2.92 15.41 20.45
C LEU A 287 -1.40 15.45 20.26
N ILE A 288 -0.87 16.46 19.58
CA ILE A 288 0.58 16.63 19.38
C ILE A 288 1.29 16.86 20.72
N ALA A 289 0.70 17.64 21.63
CA ALA A 289 1.29 17.88 22.95
C ALA A 289 1.33 16.62 23.83
N LEU A 290 0.28 15.78 23.78
CA LEU A 290 0.17 14.59 24.62
C LEU A 290 0.89 13.36 24.05
N PHE A 291 0.88 13.21 22.72
CA PHE A 291 1.35 12.00 22.05
C PHE A 291 2.38 12.24 20.96
N GLY A 292 2.71 13.50 20.66
CA GLY A 292 3.82 13.82 19.78
C GLY A 292 5.16 13.46 20.41
N ARG A 293 6.18 13.34 19.57
CA ARG A 293 7.56 13.12 20.00
C ARG A 293 8.50 14.09 19.32
N THR A 294 9.59 14.43 20.01
CA THR A 294 10.74 15.06 19.36
C THR A 294 11.62 13.96 18.80
N ILE A 295 12.01 14.07 17.53
CA ILE A 295 12.87 13.07 16.89
C ILE A 295 14.23 13.02 17.58
N ASP A 296 14.70 11.80 17.84
CA ASP A 296 15.96 11.49 18.53
C ASP A 296 17.20 11.92 17.72
N HIS A 297 18.34 12.02 18.42
CA HIS A 297 19.59 12.58 17.89
C HIS A 297 20.28 11.75 16.79
N ASP A 298 19.89 10.50 16.60
CA ASP A 298 20.50 9.55 15.65
C ASP A 298 19.87 9.62 14.24
N ARG A 299 18.84 10.44 14.04
CA ARG A 299 18.14 10.59 12.76
C ARG A 299 18.35 11.97 12.15
N PRO A 300 18.28 12.12 10.81
CA PRO A 300 18.37 13.41 10.14
C PRO A 300 17.42 14.48 10.70
N GLY A 301 16.21 14.07 11.09
CA GLY A 301 15.17 14.93 11.66
C GLY A 301 15.36 15.30 13.14
N ALA A 302 16.50 14.99 13.76
CA ALA A 302 16.79 15.26 15.17
C ALA A 302 16.31 16.65 15.62
N GLY A 303 15.55 16.70 16.72
CA GLY A 303 14.98 17.93 17.29
C GLY A 303 13.69 18.42 16.62
N ARG A 304 13.20 17.77 15.56
CA ARG A 304 11.90 18.07 14.95
C ARG A 304 10.77 17.51 15.81
N LEU A 305 9.74 18.34 16.05
CA LEU A 305 8.50 17.86 16.65
C LEU A 305 7.69 17.09 15.60
N ALA A 306 7.30 15.87 15.95
CA ALA A 306 6.55 14.97 15.09
C ALA A 306 5.27 14.48 15.77
N TYR A 307 4.20 14.40 14.99
CA TYR A 307 3.00 13.67 15.35
C TYR A 307 3.22 12.17 15.14
N ASP A 308 2.82 11.38 16.12
CA ASP A 308 2.98 9.93 16.10
C ASP A 308 2.09 9.30 15.02
N GLY A 309 2.71 8.79 13.95
CA GLY A 309 2.00 8.16 12.86
C GLY A 309 1.22 6.91 13.27
N ARG A 310 1.58 6.24 14.39
CA ARG A 310 0.82 5.10 14.91
C ARG A 310 -0.61 5.47 15.25
N LEU A 311 -0.83 6.69 15.76
CA LEU A 311 -2.18 7.21 16.03
C LEU A 311 -2.97 7.42 14.75
N HIS A 312 -2.31 7.81 13.67
CA HIS A 312 -2.93 7.95 12.35
C HIS A 312 -3.41 6.59 11.83
N VAL A 313 -2.55 5.58 11.89
CA VAL A 313 -2.86 4.20 11.47
C VAL A 313 -3.98 3.62 12.34
N LEU A 314 -3.92 3.83 13.66
CA LEU A 314 -4.99 3.44 14.57
C LEU A 314 -6.33 4.08 14.18
N GLY A 315 -6.32 5.38 13.86
CA GLY A 315 -7.50 6.08 13.35
C GLY A 315 -8.11 5.36 12.15
N PHE A 316 -7.31 4.98 11.15
CA PHE A 316 -7.82 4.26 9.98
C PHE A 316 -8.36 2.87 10.30
N TYR A 317 -7.75 2.14 11.24
CA TYR A 317 -8.32 0.89 11.74
C TYR A 317 -9.70 1.10 12.36
N LEU A 318 -9.87 2.15 13.17
CA LEU A 318 -11.14 2.45 13.84
C LEU A 318 -12.25 2.83 12.85
N LEU A 319 -11.92 3.55 11.77
CA LEU A 319 -12.87 3.95 10.73
C LEU A 319 -13.51 2.76 10.00
N ALA A 320 -12.80 1.64 9.90
CA ALA A 320 -13.23 0.46 9.14
C ALA A 320 -13.10 -0.84 9.95
N TRP A 321 -13.28 -0.76 11.27
CA TRP A 321 -12.97 -1.85 12.20
C TRP A 321 -13.60 -3.19 11.81
N ASP A 322 -14.91 -3.19 11.51
CA ASP A 322 -15.63 -4.40 11.11
C ASP A 322 -15.07 -5.02 9.83
N GLN A 323 -14.62 -4.20 8.87
CA GLN A 323 -14.01 -4.69 7.63
C GLN A 323 -12.63 -5.29 7.91
N HIS A 324 -11.83 -4.66 8.78
CA HIS A 324 -10.54 -5.19 9.17
C HIS A 324 -10.67 -6.54 9.88
N LEU A 325 -11.62 -6.69 10.81
CA LEU A 325 -11.91 -7.96 11.48
C LEU A 325 -12.29 -9.07 10.50
N ARG A 326 -13.16 -8.76 9.51
CA ARG A 326 -13.51 -9.73 8.45
C ARG A 326 -12.29 -10.12 7.63
N ASN A 327 -11.45 -9.16 7.24
CA ASN A 327 -10.23 -9.41 6.48
C ASN A 327 -9.25 -10.27 7.27
N PHE A 328 -9.04 -9.99 8.56
CA PHE A 328 -8.17 -10.81 9.43
C PHE A 328 -8.69 -12.24 9.60
N LYS A 329 -10.01 -12.42 9.75
CA LYS A 329 -10.63 -13.75 9.80
C LYS A 329 -10.40 -14.53 8.51
N ASN A 330 -10.54 -13.89 7.35
CA ASN A 330 -10.31 -14.51 6.05
C ASN A 330 -8.83 -14.86 5.87
N LEU A 331 -7.92 -13.94 6.21
CA LEU A 331 -6.48 -14.16 6.16
C LEU A 331 -6.07 -15.38 6.99
N LEU A 332 -6.52 -15.45 8.24
CA LEU A 332 -6.24 -16.59 9.11
C LEU A 332 -6.78 -17.90 8.53
N ALA A 333 -7.94 -17.87 7.89
CA ALA A 333 -8.51 -19.06 7.24
C ALA A 333 -7.69 -19.50 6.02
N ASP A 334 -7.20 -18.56 5.20
CA ASP A 334 -6.41 -18.84 4.01
C ASP A 334 -5.02 -19.38 4.39
N LEU A 335 -4.37 -18.77 5.39
CA LEU A 335 -3.11 -19.26 5.98
C LEU A 335 -3.23 -20.69 6.52
N LYS A 336 -4.31 -20.97 7.26
CA LYS A 336 -4.58 -22.33 7.78
C LYS A 336 -4.83 -23.37 6.70
N LYS A 337 -5.29 -22.96 5.52
CA LYS A 337 -5.53 -23.85 4.36
C LYS A 337 -4.29 -24.01 3.48
N GLY A 338 -3.32 -23.11 3.57
CA GLY A 338 -2.19 -23.03 2.64
C GLY A 338 -2.54 -22.40 1.29
N ASP A 339 -3.57 -21.54 1.23
CA ASP A 339 -3.83 -20.73 0.03
C ASP A 339 -2.86 -19.54 -0.01
N ASN A 340 -1.65 -19.82 -0.51
CA ASN A 340 -0.55 -18.87 -0.47
C ASN A 340 -0.85 -17.60 -1.30
N LYS A 341 -1.59 -17.68 -2.41
CA LYS A 341 -1.78 -16.51 -3.28
C LYS A 341 -2.73 -15.46 -2.68
N ALA A 342 -3.81 -15.89 -2.03
CA ALA A 342 -4.72 -14.98 -1.37
C ALA A 342 -4.10 -14.41 -0.09
N ALA A 343 -3.49 -15.29 0.71
CA ALA A 343 -2.82 -14.92 1.96
C ALA A 343 -1.68 -13.93 1.73
N GLU A 344 -0.76 -14.17 0.78
CA GLU A 344 0.37 -13.27 0.51
C GLU A 344 -0.07 -11.86 0.11
N ARG A 345 -1.15 -11.74 -0.69
CA ARG A 345 -1.67 -10.41 -1.07
C ARG A 345 -2.22 -9.64 0.12
N GLN A 346 -2.90 -10.32 1.04
CA GLN A 346 -3.44 -9.70 2.25
C GLN A 346 -2.34 -9.40 3.28
N LYS A 347 -1.34 -10.28 3.40
CA LYS A 347 -0.13 -10.04 4.19
C LYS A 347 0.60 -8.79 3.73
N ALA A 348 0.92 -8.71 2.44
CA ALA A 348 1.60 -7.55 1.86
C ALA A 348 0.81 -6.25 2.10
N PHE A 349 -0.52 -6.31 2.03
CA PHE A 349 -1.37 -5.17 2.37
C PHE A 349 -1.21 -4.76 3.84
N TYR A 350 -1.32 -5.69 4.78
CA TYR A 350 -1.25 -5.36 6.21
C TYR A 350 0.16 -5.08 6.71
N GLN A 351 1.20 -5.60 6.06
CA GLN A 351 2.58 -5.17 6.28
C GLN A 351 2.75 -3.70 5.92
N TRP A 352 2.29 -3.31 4.71
CA TRP A 352 2.27 -1.90 4.33
C TRP A 352 1.40 -1.06 5.27
N TYR A 353 0.18 -1.51 5.57
CA TYR A 353 -0.80 -0.80 6.41
C TYR A 353 -0.36 -0.68 7.88
N ASN A 354 0.65 -1.43 8.32
CA ASN A 354 1.23 -1.30 9.66
C ASN A 354 2.59 -0.60 9.65
N THR A 355 3.11 -0.24 8.48
CA THR A 355 4.37 0.50 8.36
C THR A 355 4.11 1.97 8.62
N VAL A 356 4.57 2.48 9.76
CA VAL A 356 4.26 3.83 10.21
C VAL A 356 5.24 4.86 9.67
N HIS A 357 4.67 5.96 9.18
CA HIS A 357 5.37 7.21 8.92
C HIS A 357 4.94 8.30 9.90
N HIS A 358 5.91 8.86 10.63
CA HIS A 358 5.69 10.01 11.48
C HIS A 358 5.54 11.29 10.66
N PHE A 359 4.69 12.18 11.15
CA PHE A 359 4.36 13.42 10.48
C PHE A 359 5.09 14.58 11.14
N PRO A 360 5.67 15.52 10.39
CA PRO A 360 6.04 16.83 10.90
C PRO A 360 4.81 17.48 11.55
N ALA A 361 4.93 17.93 12.80
CA ALA A 361 3.80 18.43 13.57
C ALA A 361 3.09 19.62 12.88
N GLY A 362 3.87 20.57 12.34
CA GLY A 362 3.32 21.73 11.63
C GLY A 362 2.50 21.35 10.40
N PHE A 363 2.92 20.32 9.66
CA PHE A 363 2.21 19.86 8.47
C PHE A 363 0.83 19.28 8.79
N ILE A 364 0.75 18.36 9.76
CA ILE A 364 -0.54 17.75 10.14
C ILE A 364 -1.46 18.77 10.81
N GLN A 365 -0.90 19.67 11.62
CA GLN A 365 -1.63 20.75 12.28
C GLN A 365 -2.27 21.68 11.26
N ASP A 366 -1.49 22.20 10.31
CA ASP A 366 -1.99 23.08 9.26
C ASP A 366 -3.02 22.38 8.38
N THR A 367 -2.74 21.14 7.96
CA THR A 367 -3.67 20.38 7.11
C THR A 367 -5.01 20.18 7.81
N TYR A 368 -5.00 19.80 9.09
CA TYR A 368 -6.21 19.62 9.89
C TYR A 368 -7.01 20.92 10.00
N LYS A 369 -6.36 22.03 10.37
CA LYS A 369 -7.02 23.33 10.56
C LYS A 369 -7.51 23.92 9.24
N LYS A 370 -6.62 24.05 8.26
CA LYS A 370 -6.88 24.76 6.99
C LYS A 370 -7.81 23.98 6.05
N VAL A 371 -7.65 22.65 5.95
CA VAL A 371 -8.41 21.83 4.99
C VAL A 371 -9.69 21.26 5.60
N PHE A 372 -9.58 20.59 6.76
CA PHE A 372 -10.70 19.82 7.30
C PHE A 372 -11.67 20.67 8.13
N ILE A 373 -11.15 21.62 8.91
CA ILE A 373 -12.02 22.51 9.70
C ILE A 373 -12.47 23.70 8.88
N GLN A 374 -11.53 24.50 8.36
CA GLN A 374 -11.82 25.78 7.74
C GLN A 374 -12.32 25.65 6.29
N ASN A 375 -12.04 24.52 5.62
CA ASN A 375 -12.31 24.36 4.17
C ASN A 375 -11.78 25.57 3.38
N ALA A 376 -10.59 26.07 3.76
CA ALA A 376 -10.16 27.43 3.47
C ALA A 376 -10.03 27.73 1.97
N LEU A 377 -9.69 26.74 1.15
CA LEU A 377 -9.59 26.90 -0.31
C LEU A 377 -10.95 27.24 -0.96
N ILE A 378 -12.05 26.75 -0.38
CA ILE A 378 -13.42 26.98 -0.87
C ILE A 378 -14.04 28.24 -0.26
N ASN A 379 -13.81 28.47 1.03
CA ASN A 379 -14.49 29.52 1.80
C ASN A 379 -13.74 30.87 1.73
N ASP A 380 -12.86 31.12 2.72
CA ASP A 380 -12.30 32.45 2.97
C ASP A 380 -11.03 32.76 2.16
N GLY A 381 -10.40 31.72 1.60
CA GLY A 381 -9.08 31.77 1.01
C GLY A 381 -8.03 31.14 1.92
N LEU A 382 -7.14 30.38 1.32
CA LEU A 382 -6.06 29.67 1.98
C LEU A 382 -4.80 30.55 2.01
N GLU A 383 -4.38 30.92 3.21
CA GLU A 383 -3.15 31.69 3.42
C GLU A 383 -1.89 30.81 3.28
N ILE A 384 -1.02 31.20 2.34
CA ILE A 384 0.28 30.58 2.06
C ILE A 384 1.31 31.72 2.02
N GLY A 385 2.15 31.82 3.04
CA GLY A 385 3.06 32.96 3.20
C GLY A 385 2.27 34.28 3.31
N SER A 386 2.51 35.19 2.37
CA SER A 386 1.80 36.47 2.27
C SER A 386 0.71 36.49 1.17
N GLN A 387 0.36 35.32 0.63
CA GLN A 387 -0.59 35.18 -0.48
C GLN A 387 -1.83 34.42 -0.03
N THR A 388 -3.00 34.93 -0.41
CA THR A 388 -4.29 34.25 -0.24
C THR A 388 -4.64 33.51 -1.53
N VAL A 389 -4.95 32.23 -1.42
CA VAL A 389 -5.32 31.36 -2.56
C VAL A 389 -6.78 30.95 -2.48
N LYS A 390 -7.59 31.24 -3.50
CA LYS A 390 -8.99 30.80 -3.59
C LYS A 390 -9.20 29.84 -4.75
N ILE A 391 -10.17 28.93 -4.61
CA ILE A 391 -10.56 28.00 -5.68
C ILE A 391 -10.96 28.73 -6.97
N THR A 392 -11.49 29.94 -6.86
CA THR A 392 -11.91 30.79 -8.00
C THR A 392 -10.73 31.34 -8.80
N ASP A 393 -9.52 31.33 -8.23
CA ASP A 393 -8.30 31.81 -8.89
C ASP A 393 -7.65 30.73 -9.77
N TYR A 394 -8.33 29.58 -9.94
CA TYR A 394 -7.86 28.49 -10.76
C TYR A 394 -7.52 28.94 -12.19
N PRO A 395 -6.34 28.56 -12.75
CA PRO A 395 -5.96 28.93 -14.10
C PRO A 395 -6.85 28.22 -15.12
N VAL A 396 -7.89 28.92 -15.60
CA VAL A 396 -8.96 28.39 -16.47
C VAL A 396 -8.49 27.72 -17.77
N GLN A 397 -7.23 27.94 -18.17
CA GLN A 397 -6.65 27.33 -19.37
C GLN A 397 -6.06 25.94 -19.10
N THR A 398 -5.91 25.59 -17.83
CA THR A 398 -5.42 24.28 -17.39
C THR A 398 -6.59 23.31 -17.35
N PRO A 399 -6.57 22.21 -18.13
CA PRO A 399 -7.60 21.19 -18.05
C PRO A 399 -7.60 20.50 -16.68
N ILE A 400 -8.79 20.16 -16.20
CA ILE A 400 -9.01 19.63 -14.86
C ILE A 400 -9.78 18.30 -14.89
N TRP A 401 -9.40 17.38 -13.99
CA TRP A 401 -10.19 16.18 -13.72
C TRP A 401 -10.30 15.87 -12.23
N ALA A 402 -11.39 15.21 -11.82
CA ALA A 402 -11.55 14.71 -10.47
C ALA A 402 -12.25 13.35 -10.45
N LEU A 403 -11.79 12.46 -9.57
CA LEU A 403 -12.36 11.12 -9.37
C LEU A 403 -12.79 10.92 -7.91
N GLY A 404 -14.07 10.60 -7.70
CA GLY A 404 -14.64 10.25 -6.39
C GLY A 404 -15.20 8.83 -6.34
N GLY A 405 -15.14 8.21 -5.16
CA GLY A 405 -15.71 6.89 -4.90
C GLY A 405 -17.08 7.00 -4.24
N THR A 406 -18.11 6.35 -4.77
CA THR A 406 -19.48 6.42 -4.20
C THR A 406 -19.62 5.72 -2.85
N ALA A 407 -18.65 4.89 -2.47
CA ALA A 407 -18.58 4.23 -1.16
C ALA A 407 -17.33 4.67 -0.36
N ASP A 408 -16.75 5.82 -0.72
CA ASP A 408 -15.60 6.39 -0.03
C ASP A 408 -16.06 7.10 1.26
N ASN A 409 -15.70 6.54 2.42
CA ASN A 409 -16.04 7.11 3.73
C ASN A 409 -14.92 8.00 4.30
N ILE A 410 -13.78 8.11 3.61
CA ILE A 410 -12.64 8.95 4.00
C ILE A 410 -12.79 10.33 3.36
N ALA A 411 -12.96 10.35 2.03
CA ALA A 411 -13.26 11.53 1.24
C ALA A 411 -14.53 11.24 0.41
N PRO A 412 -15.73 11.50 0.98
CA PRO A 412 -17.00 11.30 0.29
C PRO A 412 -17.01 11.86 -1.14
N PRO A 413 -17.79 11.26 -2.05
CA PRO A 413 -17.68 11.54 -3.47
C PRO A 413 -17.84 13.03 -3.81
N LEU A 414 -18.76 13.74 -3.16
CA LEU A 414 -18.92 15.18 -3.39
C LEU A 414 -17.78 15.99 -2.77
N GLN A 415 -17.17 15.53 -1.69
CA GLN A 415 -15.95 16.18 -1.18
C GLN A 415 -14.78 16.05 -2.16
N ALA A 416 -14.70 14.92 -2.88
CA ALA A 416 -13.66 14.69 -3.88
C ALA A 416 -13.84 15.50 -5.17
N VAL A 417 -15.08 15.64 -5.67
CA VAL A 417 -15.34 16.24 -6.99
C VAL A 417 -16.06 17.59 -6.96
N GLY A 418 -16.53 18.04 -5.80
CA GLY A 418 -17.38 19.22 -5.65
C GLY A 418 -16.66 20.55 -5.93
N HIS A 419 -15.34 20.60 -5.72
CA HIS A 419 -14.54 21.79 -6.04
C HIS A 419 -14.64 22.20 -7.52
N LEU A 420 -14.93 21.27 -8.43
CA LEU A 420 -15.10 21.57 -9.86
C LEU A 420 -16.26 22.55 -10.13
N ASP A 421 -17.28 22.61 -9.25
CA ASP A 421 -18.43 23.49 -9.44
C ASP A 421 -18.08 24.97 -9.15
N PHE A 422 -17.00 25.22 -8.40
CA PHE A 422 -16.53 26.57 -8.06
C PHE A 422 -15.56 27.14 -9.10
N ILE A 423 -15.06 26.30 -10.01
CA ILE A 423 -14.17 26.72 -11.09
C ILE A 423 -15.01 27.04 -12.32
N SER A 424 -15.15 28.32 -12.64
CA SER A 424 -15.86 28.80 -13.83
C SER A 424 -14.91 28.93 -15.04
N GLY A 425 -15.44 29.03 -16.25
CA GLY A 425 -14.64 29.35 -17.45
C GLY A 425 -13.88 28.19 -18.13
N ILE A 426 -13.73 27.04 -17.48
CA ILE A 426 -13.14 25.84 -18.14
C ILE A 426 -14.14 25.26 -19.13
N LEU A 427 -13.71 25.09 -20.39
CA LEU A 427 -14.51 24.47 -21.45
C LEU A 427 -14.91 23.02 -21.09
N PRO A 428 -16.11 22.55 -21.48
CA PRO A 428 -16.59 21.21 -21.11
C PRO A 428 -15.62 20.07 -21.46
N GLN A 429 -14.94 20.14 -22.60
CA GLN A 429 -13.95 19.13 -23.02
C GLN A 429 -12.67 19.12 -22.16
N ASN A 430 -12.38 20.22 -21.47
CA ASN A 430 -11.22 20.37 -20.58
C ASN A 430 -11.59 20.05 -19.12
N ARG A 431 -12.81 19.54 -18.87
CA ARG A 431 -13.30 19.19 -17.53
C ARG A 431 -13.78 17.75 -17.50
N LEU A 432 -13.17 16.92 -16.66
CA LEU A 432 -13.55 15.52 -16.49
C LEU A 432 -13.94 15.21 -15.05
N ARG A 433 -15.24 15.04 -14.79
CA ARG A 433 -15.79 14.57 -13.50
C ARG A 433 -16.09 13.08 -13.58
N LEU A 434 -15.54 12.29 -12.66
CA LEU A 434 -15.74 10.85 -12.59
C LEU A 434 -16.22 10.43 -11.20
N LEU A 435 -17.27 9.61 -11.17
CA LEU A 435 -17.71 8.88 -9.97
C LEU A 435 -17.67 7.38 -10.26
N CYS A 436 -17.12 6.62 -9.32
CA CYS A 436 -17.04 5.17 -9.45
C CYS A 436 -17.50 4.43 -8.20
N ASP A 437 -18.03 3.24 -8.42
CA ASP A 437 -18.42 2.31 -7.36
C ASP A 437 -17.17 1.70 -6.69
N ALA A 438 -16.62 2.43 -5.74
CA ALA A 438 -15.45 2.06 -4.97
C ALA A 438 -15.44 2.80 -3.63
N GLY A 439 -14.89 2.15 -2.61
CA GLY A 439 -14.41 2.85 -1.41
C GLY A 439 -13.01 3.45 -1.63
N HIS A 440 -12.51 4.16 -0.63
CA HIS A 440 -11.27 4.95 -0.72
C HIS A 440 -10.08 4.18 -1.32
N MET A 441 -9.70 3.05 -0.71
CA MET A 441 -8.58 2.23 -1.19
C MET A 441 -8.86 1.62 -2.57
N GLY A 442 -10.13 1.38 -2.89
CA GLY A 442 -10.56 0.87 -4.19
C GLY A 442 -10.25 1.83 -5.33
N LEU A 443 -10.24 3.15 -5.07
CA LEU A 443 -9.92 4.18 -6.05
C LEU A 443 -8.50 4.04 -6.61
N PHE A 444 -7.56 3.48 -5.86
CA PHE A 444 -6.14 3.46 -6.24
C PHE A 444 -5.61 2.04 -6.50
N ARG A 445 -6.27 1.02 -5.93
CA ARG A 445 -5.78 -0.38 -5.97
C ARG A 445 -6.67 -1.34 -6.74
N SER A 446 -7.91 -0.98 -7.07
CA SER A 446 -8.81 -1.87 -7.78
C SER A 446 -8.48 -1.90 -9.27
N GLN A 447 -8.11 -3.07 -9.80
CA GLN A 447 -7.84 -3.25 -11.23
C GLN A 447 -9.05 -2.83 -12.09
N ARG A 448 -10.27 -3.16 -11.65
CA ARG A 448 -11.51 -2.73 -12.33
C ARG A 448 -11.60 -1.19 -12.45
N ILE A 449 -11.20 -0.47 -11.40
CA ILE A 449 -11.23 0.99 -11.39
C ILE A 449 -10.13 1.57 -12.27
N LEU A 450 -8.93 0.98 -12.24
CA LEU A 450 -7.83 1.36 -13.13
C LEU A 450 -8.26 1.21 -14.60
N GLU A 451 -8.74 0.03 -14.98
CA GLU A 451 -9.14 -0.31 -16.36
C GLU A 451 -10.30 0.56 -16.88
N LYS A 452 -11.28 0.88 -16.04
CA LYS A 452 -12.48 1.61 -16.46
C LYS A 452 -12.36 3.12 -16.36
N TYR A 453 -11.74 3.63 -15.28
CA TYR A 453 -11.72 5.06 -14.97
C TYR A 453 -10.35 5.69 -15.22
N TYR A 454 -9.25 5.06 -14.80
CA TYR A 454 -7.92 5.60 -15.09
C TYR A 454 -7.54 5.49 -16.56
N ARG A 455 -8.13 4.55 -17.32
CA ARG A 455 -8.02 4.58 -18.78
C ARG A 455 -8.56 5.87 -19.37
N ARG A 456 -9.75 6.32 -18.92
CA ARG A 456 -10.35 7.59 -19.36
C ARG A 456 -9.53 8.80 -18.91
N ILE A 457 -8.93 8.73 -17.71
CA ILE A 457 -8.00 9.76 -17.24
C ILE A 457 -6.74 9.76 -18.12
N ALA A 458 -6.17 8.61 -18.46
CA ALA A 458 -5.04 8.53 -19.38
C ALA A 458 -5.39 9.15 -20.74
N ASP A 459 -6.54 8.78 -21.34
CA ASP A 459 -7.02 9.37 -22.59
C ASP A 459 -7.16 10.90 -22.49
N PHE A 460 -7.70 11.40 -21.38
CA PHE A 460 -7.81 12.83 -21.10
C PHE A 460 -6.43 13.50 -21.03
N LEU A 461 -5.48 12.93 -20.29
CA LEU A 461 -4.12 13.47 -20.18
C LEU A 461 -3.41 13.46 -21.54
N LEU A 462 -3.50 12.35 -22.28
CA LEU A 462 -2.92 12.16 -23.61
C LEU A 462 -3.46 13.16 -24.64
N THR A 463 -4.75 13.48 -24.58
CA THR A 463 -5.38 14.46 -25.48
C THR A 463 -4.85 15.88 -25.23
N HIS A 464 -4.38 16.15 -24.01
CA HIS A 464 -3.80 17.44 -23.61
C HIS A 464 -2.27 17.41 -23.57
N SER A 465 -1.62 16.35 -24.04
CA SER A 465 -0.16 16.24 -24.04
C SER A 465 0.45 16.96 -25.25
N ASP A 466 1.67 17.45 -25.06
CA ASP A 466 2.57 17.93 -26.11
C ASP A 466 3.33 16.73 -26.69
N TYR A 467 3.37 16.63 -28.02
CA TYR A 467 4.03 15.54 -28.74
C TYR A 467 5.26 16.07 -29.46
N ALA A 468 6.34 15.28 -29.48
CA ALA A 468 7.47 15.57 -30.36
C ALA A 468 6.99 15.60 -31.81
N ASP A 469 7.44 16.62 -32.55
CA ASP A 469 7.20 16.70 -33.97
C ASP A 469 7.66 15.41 -34.65
N ARG A 470 6.78 14.80 -35.44
CA ARG A 470 7.18 13.72 -36.33
C ARG A 470 8.13 14.35 -37.36
N LYS A 471 9.43 14.09 -37.24
CA LYS A 471 10.30 14.16 -38.42
C LYS A 471 9.76 13.11 -39.40
N PHE A 472 9.07 13.59 -40.43
CA PHE A 472 8.55 12.79 -41.53
C PHE A 472 9.67 12.19 -42.37
#